data_AF-A0A7R9DU92-F1
#
_entry.id   AF-A0A7R9DU92-F1
#
_cell.length_a   1.000
_cell.length_b   1.000
_cell.length_c   1.000
_cell.angle_alpha   90.00
_cell.angle_beta   90.00
_cell.angle_gamma   90.00
#
_symmetry.space_group_name_H-M   'P 1'
#
loop_
_entity.id
_entity.type
_entity.pdbx_description
1 polymer ?
#
loop_
_entity_poly.entity_id
_entity_poly.type
_entity_poly.pdbx_seq_one_letter_code
_entity_poly.pdbx_strand_id
1 'polypeptide(L)'
;MGPNTVTATRIYKAQEGGKLAFEDFPHVGLLKTYSADKQVPDSAATATAMFSGVKSNYKTGGVDQTVQLDDCEASLKPEARLKSFVDWAILAGKDTGNEEISLIHE
;
A
#
# COMPACT_ATOMS: atom_id res chain seq x y z
N MET A 1 0.80 -0.28 -9.38
CA MET A 1 0.89 0.22 -10.78
C MET A 1 2.20 0.99 -10.95
N GLY A 2 3.17 0.47 -11.71
CA GLY A 2 4.46 1.14 -11.94
C GLY A 2 4.44 2.12 -13.13
N PRO A 3 5.51 2.91 -13.35
CA PRO A 3 5.56 3.91 -14.42
C PRO A 3 5.39 3.32 -15.82
N ASN A 4 5.91 2.11 -16.06
CA ASN A 4 5.73 1.41 -17.33
C ASN A 4 4.26 1.05 -17.57
N THR A 5 3.56 0.58 -16.53
CA THR A 5 2.12 0.31 -16.58
C THR A 5 1.34 1.59 -16.85
N VAL A 6 1.68 2.70 -16.19
CA VAL A 6 1.05 4.01 -16.41
C VAL A 6 1.17 4.44 -17.88
N THR A 7 2.38 4.41 -18.44
CA THR A 7 2.60 4.78 -19.86
C THR A 7 1.84 3.86 -20.82
N ALA A 8 1.87 2.55 -20.59
CA ALA A 8 1.12 1.60 -21.41
C ALA A 8 -0.40 1.85 -21.36
N THR A 9 -0.95 2.09 -20.16
CA THR A 9 -2.37 2.43 -19.98
C THR A 9 -2.73 3.78 -20.62
N ARG A 10 -1.84 4.78 -20.56
CA ARG A 10 -2.03 6.07 -21.22
C ARG A 10 -2.16 5.91 -22.73
N ILE A 11 -1.22 5.18 -23.35
CA ILE A 11 -1.26 4.89 -24.80
C ILE A 11 -2.52 4.11 -25.16
N TYR A 12 -2.86 3.08 -24.39
CA TYR A 12 -4.06 2.27 -24.62
C TYR A 12 -5.35 3.09 -24.55
N LYS A 13 -5.50 3.94 -23.52
CA LYS A 13 -6.75 4.69 -23.26
C LYS A 13 -6.87 5.98 -24.07
N ALA A 14 -5.76 6.68 -24.28
CA ALA A 14 -5.75 8.07 -24.74
C ALA A 14 -4.78 8.33 -25.91
N GLN A 15 -4.17 7.28 -26.48
CA GLN A 15 -3.15 7.35 -27.54
C GLN A 15 -1.89 8.11 -27.09
N GLU A 16 -0.94 8.34 -28.00
CA GLU A 16 0.39 8.88 -27.67
C GLU A 16 0.37 10.31 -27.09
N GLY A 17 -0.60 11.13 -27.48
CA GLY A 17 -0.71 12.53 -27.04
C GLY A 17 -1.65 12.77 -25.86
N GLY A 18 -2.32 11.72 -25.37
CA GLY A 18 -3.31 11.83 -24.31
C GLY A 18 -2.73 11.78 -22.90
N LYS A 19 -3.59 11.99 -21.89
CA LYS A 19 -3.23 11.91 -20.47
C LYS A 19 -4.25 11.09 -19.69
N LEU A 20 -3.80 10.46 -18.60
CA LEU A 20 -4.67 9.90 -17.58
C LEU A 20 -5.08 11.00 -16.59
N ALA A 21 -6.25 10.87 -15.96
CA ALA A 21 -6.82 11.92 -15.10
C ALA A 21 -5.88 12.38 -13.97
N PHE A 22 -5.07 11.46 -13.40
CA PHE A 22 -4.11 11.79 -12.34
C PHE A 22 -2.83 12.48 -12.85
N GLU A 23 -2.62 12.57 -14.16
CA GLU A 23 -1.44 13.21 -14.76
C GLU A 23 -1.60 14.74 -14.90
N ASP A 24 -2.80 15.26 -14.61
CA ASP A 24 -3.06 16.69 -14.48
C ASP A 24 -2.87 17.18 -13.04
N PHE A 25 -2.49 16.32 -12.09
CA PHE A 25 -2.16 16.74 -10.74
C PHE A 25 -0.91 17.63 -10.72
N PRO A 26 -0.87 18.70 -9.91
CA PRO A 26 0.22 19.67 -9.92
C PRO A 26 1.51 19.16 -9.27
N HIS A 27 1.46 18.01 -8.60
CA HIS A 27 2.56 17.46 -7.82
C HIS A 27 2.78 15.99 -8.15
N VAL A 28 4.05 15.60 -8.26
CA VAL A 28 4.50 14.22 -8.47
C VAL A 28 5.61 13.90 -7.48
N GLY A 29 5.59 12.68 -6.96
CA GLY A 29 6.62 12.15 -6.08
C GLY A 29 6.99 10.72 -6.46
N LEU A 30 8.22 10.32 -6.16
CA LEU A 30 8.67 8.94 -6.31
C LEU A 30 8.76 8.27 -4.94
N LEU A 31 8.28 7.04 -4.85
CA LEU A 31 8.26 6.26 -3.61
C LEU A 31 9.25 5.10 -3.68
N LYS A 32 10.06 4.95 -2.63
CA LYS A 32 10.96 3.79 -2.46
C LYS A 32 10.20 2.64 -1.78
N THR A 33 9.87 1.61 -2.55
CA THR A 33 8.88 0.59 -2.16
C THR A 33 9.42 -0.60 -1.36
N TYR A 34 10.74 -0.76 -1.18
CA TYR A 34 11.32 -1.89 -0.43
C TYR A 34 10.62 -2.13 0.93
N SER A 35 10.40 -3.39 1.32
CA SER A 35 9.90 -3.76 2.66
C SER A 35 11.04 -3.69 3.68
N ALA A 36 10.77 -3.95 4.96
CA ALA A 36 11.83 -3.93 5.99
C ALA A 36 12.96 -4.95 5.70
N ASP A 37 12.63 -6.06 5.02
CA ASP A 37 13.49 -7.23 4.84
C ASP A 37 13.70 -7.65 3.36
N LYS A 38 13.02 -7.03 2.38
CA LYS A 38 13.14 -7.34 0.94
C LYS A 38 13.23 -6.08 0.08
N GLN A 39 14.06 -6.16 -0.95
CA GLN A 39 14.17 -5.11 -1.98
C GLN A 39 12.92 -5.03 -2.87
N VAL A 40 12.36 -6.19 -3.21
CA VAL A 40 11.09 -6.31 -3.94
C VAL A 40 10.00 -6.66 -2.93
N PRO A 41 9.07 -5.76 -2.61
CA PRO A 41 8.04 -5.99 -1.60
C PRO A 41 6.84 -6.77 -2.16
N ASP A 42 5.91 -7.19 -1.29
CA ASP A 42 4.58 -7.66 -1.65
C ASP A 42 3.49 -6.61 -1.35
N SER A 43 2.23 -6.95 -1.66
CA SER A 43 1.08 -6.08 -1.44
C SER A 43 0.79 -5.82 0.04
N ALA A 44 0.98 -6.80 0.94
CA ALA A 44 0.67 -6.62 2.37
C ALA A 44 1.65 -5.66 3.05
N ALA A 45 2.96 -5.81 2.77
CA ALA A 45 3.97 -4.94 3.34
C ALA A 45 3.88 -3.50 2.81
N THR A 46 3.59 -3.34 1.51
CA THR A 46 3.39 -2.00 0.92
C THR A 46 2.12 -1.34 1.42
N ALA A 47 1.00 -2.08 1.56
CA ALA A 47 -0.21 -1.55 2.16
C ALA A 47 0.07 -1.06 3.59
N THR A 48 0.73 -1.87 4.41
CA THR A 48 1.09 -1.48 5.79
C THR A 48 1.88 -0.18 5.81
N ALA A 49 2.91 -0.05 4.96
CA ALA A 49 3.68 1.18 4.85
C ALA A 49 2.85 2.40 4.40
N MET A 50 1.98 2.23 3.40
CA MET A 50 1.15 3.32 2.88
C MET A 50 0.08 3.78 3.87
N PHE A 51 -0.54 2.84 4.61
CA PHE A 51 -1.65 3.15 5.49
C PHE A 51 -1.22 3.52 6.91
N SER A 52 -0.10 2.99 7.42
CA SER A 52 0.38 3.25 8.79
C SER A 52 1.62 4.15 8.87
N GLY A 53 2.35 4.33 7.77
CA GLY A 53 3.63 5.04 7.75
C GLY A 53 4.83 4.22 8.24
N VAL A 54 4.66 2.93 8.58
CA VAL A 54 5.73 2.05 9.07
C VAL A 54 5.96 0.89 8.08
N LYS A 55 7.23 0.62 7.75
CA LYS A 55 7.60 -0.54 6.91
C LYS A 55 7.53 -1.82 7.74
N SER A 56 6.85 -2.84 7.20
CA SER A 56 6.77 -4.19 7.77
C SER A 56 7.57 -5.19 6.95
N ASN A 57 7.64 -6.43 7.43
CA ASN A 57 8.28 -7.54 6.73
C ASN A 57 7.41 -8.04 5.57
N TYR A 58 8.06 -8.62 4.57
CA TYR A 58 7.42 -9.24 3.41
C TYR A 58 6.35 -10.25 3.85
N LYS A 59 5.17 -10.19 3.21
CA LYS A 59 3.97 -10.99 3.51
C LYS A 59 3.36 -10.78 4.91
N THR A 60 3.72 -9.70 5.61
CA THR A 60 3.08 -9.31 6.88
C THR A 60 2.25 -8.03 6.69
N GLY A 61 1.11 -7.95 7.39
CA GLY A 61 0.13 -6.87 7.24
C GLY A 61 -0.35 -6.33 8.59
N GLY A 62 -0.40 -4.99 8.73
CA GLY A 62 -0.95 -4.33 9.92
C GLY A 62 -0.11 -4.45 11.19
N VAL A 63 1.13 -4.95 11.06
CA VAL A 63 2.10 -5.11 12.15
C VAL A 63 3.45 -4.53 11.76
N ASP A 64 4.29 -4.21 12.75
CA ASP A 64 5.64 -3.72 12.52
C ASP A 64 6.64 -4.83 12.13
N GLN A 65 7.88 -4.43 11.85
CA GLN A 65 8.95 -5.33 11.42
C GLN A 65 9.44 -6.33 12.50
N THR A 66 8.92 -6.27 13.74
CA THR A 66 9.28 -7.23 14.79
C THR A 66 8.56 -8.57 14.62
N VAL A 67 7.46 -8.61 13.86
CA VAL A 67 6.68 -9.81 13.55
C VAL A 67 7.26 -10.50 12.32
N GLN A 68 7.68 -11.76 12.49
CA GLN A 68 8.13 -12.59 11.37
C GLN A 68 6.95 -13.19 10.63
N LEU A 69 7.17 -13.56 9.37
CA LEU A 69 6.18 -14.30 8.60
C LEU A 69 5.79 -15.59 9.35
N ASP A 70 4.50 -15.88 9.39
CA ASP A 70 3.88 -17.04 10.05
C ASP A 70 4.01 -17.07 11.60
N ASP A 71 4.44 -15.98 12.24
CA ASP A 71 4.47 -15.87 13.72
C ASP A 71 3.18 -15.24 14.27
N CYS A 72 2.19 -16.09 14.52
CA CYS A 72 0.90 -15.68 15.09
C CYS A 72 1.07 -15.03 16.48
N GLU A 73 1.87 -15.63 17.36
CA GLU A 73 2.03 -15.16 18.75
C GLU A 73 2.66 -13.76 18.80
N ALA A 74 3.66 -13.49 17.95
CA ALA A 74 4.22 -12.15 17.83
C ALA A 74 3.20 -11.13 17.29
N SER A 75 2.34 -11.53 16.36
CA SER A 75 1.31 -10.64 15.77
C SER A 75 0.24 -10.17 16.76
N LEU A 76 0.01 -10.94 17.83
CA LEU A 76 -0.99 -10.63 18.86
C LEU A 76 -0.50 -9.57 19.86
N LYS A 77 0.80 -9.30 19.90
CA LYS A 77 1.40 -8.31 20.81
C LYS A 77 0.87 -6.91 20.49
N PRO A 78 0.26 -6.20 21.46
CA PRO A 78 -0.29 -4.86 21.24
C PRO A 78 0.72 -3.87 20.66
N GLU A 79 1.99 -4.00 21.04
CA GLU A 79 3.08 -3.11 20.64
C GLU A 79 3.45 -3.27 19.17
N ALA A 80 3.25 -4.47 18.61
CA ALA A 80 3.52 -4.76 17.21
C ALA A 80 2.40 -4.28 16.28
N ARG A 81 1.18 -4.03 16.79
CA ARG A 81 0.01 -3.69 15.98
C ARG A 81 0.00 -2.22 15.63
N LEU A 82 -0.03 -1.93 14.33
CA LEU A 82 0.01 -0.57 13.81
C LEU A 82 -1.39 0.00 13.63
N LYS A 83 -1.52 1.31 13.84
CA LYS A 83 -2.71 2.09 13.48
C LYS A 83 -2.55 2.65 12.08
N SER A 84 -3.58 2.48 11.27
CA SER A 84 -3.68 3.11 9.95
C SER A 84 -4.20 4.54 10.07
N PHE A 85 -4.04 5.35 9.01
CA PHE A 85 -4.71 6.65 8.95
C PHE A 85 -6.24 6.51 8.93
N VAL A 86 -6.77 5.35 8.53
CA VAL A 86 -8.21 5.04 8.59
C VAL A 86 -8.65 4.92 10.04
N ASP A 87 -7.86 4.26 10.91
CA ASP A 87 -8.13 4.26 12.35
C ASP A 87 -8.17 5.69 12.90
N TRP A 88 -7.22 6.55 12.47
CA TRP A 88 -7.21 7.96 12.89
C TRP A 88 -8.42 8.73 12.38
N ALA A 89 -8.90 8.44 11.17
CA ALA A 89 -10.10 9.04 10.62
C ALA A 89 -11.35 8.65 11.44
N ILE A 90 -11.49 7.36 11.78
CA ILE A 90 -12.58 6.86 12.64
C ILE A 90 -12.54 7.52 14.02
N LEU A 91 -11.35 7.59 14.63
CA LEU A 91 -11.16 8.25 15.93
C LEU A 91 -11.48 9.75 15.88
N ALA A 92 -11.30 10.39 14.72
CA ALA A 92 -11.68 11.77 14.47
C ALA A 92 -13.17 11.96 14.10
N GLY A 93 -13.98 10.89 14.18
CA GLY A 93 -15.41 10.93 13.85
C GLY A 93 -15.72 11.11 12.36
N LYS A 94 -14.80 10.69 11.47
CA LYS A 94 -14.99 10.73 10.02
C LYS A 94 -15.53 9.39 9.53
N ASP A 95 -16.39 9.46 8.52
CA ASP A 95 -16.84 8.27 7.80
C ASP A 95 -15.67 7.65 7.01
N THR A 96 -15.62 6.32 6.99
CA THR A 96 -14.60 5.54 6.28
C THR A 96 -15.23 4.40 5.52
N GLY A 97 -14.67 4.06 4.35
CA GLY A 97 -15.09 2.91 3.55
C GLY A 97 -13.91 2.32 2.76
N ASN A 98 -14.06 1.06 2.37
CA ASN A 98 -13.11 0.33 1.53
C ASN A 98 -13.79 -0.13 0.24
N GLU A 99 -13.13 0.06 -0.89
CA GLU A 99 -13.54 -0.49 -2.18
C GLU A 99 -12.33 -1.19 -2.80
N GLU A 100 -12.46 -2.49 -3.06
CA GLU A 100 -11.40 -3.32 -3.61
C GLU A 100 -11.94 -4.14 -4.77
N ILE A 101 -11.20 -4.15 -5.88
CA ILE A 101 -11.42 -5.08 -6.99
C ILE A 101 -10.19 -5.96 -7.05
N SER A 102 -10.27 -7.13 -6.39
CA SER A 102 -9.23 -8.14 -6.41
C SER A 102 -9.66 -9.31 -7.29
N LEU A 103 -8.83 -9.67 -8.27
CA LEU A 103 -8.97 -10.93 -8.98
C LEU A 103 -8.34 -12.01 -8.10
N ILE A 104 -9.16 -12.69 -7.31
CA ILE A 104 -8.73 -13.92 -6.63
C ILE A 104 -8.56 -14.97 -7.74
N HIS A 105 -7.32 -15.22 -8.16
CA HIS A 105 -6.95 -16.50 -8.75
C HIS A 105 -6.36 -17.33 -7.63
N GLU A 106 -7.06 -18.41 -7.27
CA GLU A 106 -6.53 -19.52 -6.48
C GLU A 106 -5.46 -20.29 -7.28
#